data_AF-A0A933KPC6-F1
#
_entry.id   AF-A0A933KPC6-F1
#
_cell.length_a   1.000
_cell.length_b   1.000
_cell.length_c   1.000
_cell.angle_alpha   90.00
_cell.angle_beta   90.00
_cell.angle_gamma   90.00
#
_symmetry.space_group_name_H-M   'P 1'
#
loop_
_entity.id
_entity.type
_entity.pdbx_description
1 polymer ?
#
loop_
_entity_poly.entity_id
_entity_poly.type
_entity_poly.pdbx_seq_one_letter_code
_entity_poly.pdbx_strand_id
1 'polypeptide(L)' 'MDLSPREVIPTAPRGRKKPWFAYAVLALVLVAGGVVVAKFLSSALDYYCNVDEIGVKDGCDEGRNIRIQGTVEQG' A
#
# COMPACT_ATOMS: atom_id res chain seq x y z
N MET A 1 -44.32 -22.23 -50.32
CA MET A 1 -43.52 -22.12 -49.09
C MET A 1 -42.09 -21.92 -49.53
N ASP A 2 -41.54 -20.73 -49.31
CA ASP A 2 -40.18 -20.39 -49.70
C ASP A 2 -39.23 -20.67 -48.52
N LEU A 3 -38.29 -21.59 -48.74
CA LEU A 3 -37.37 -22.12 -47.73
C LEU A 3 -35.94 -21.61 -47.96
N SER A 4 -35.78 -20.48 -48.67
CA SER A 4 -34.49 -19.84 -48.86
C SER A 4 -33.82 -19.57 -47.49
N PRO A 5 -32.61 -20.12 -47.23
CA PRO A 5 -31.88 -19.86 -46.00
C PRO A 5 -31.66 -18.36 -45.84
N ARG A 6 -32.10 -17.77 -44.73
CA ARG A 6 -31.75 -16.38 -44.43
C ARG A 6 -30.25 -16.29 -44.19
N GLU A 7 -29.59 -15.37 -44.87
CA GLU A 7 -28.20 -15.02 -44.60
C GLU A 7 -28.06 -14.61 -43.13
N VAL A 8 -27.25 -15.36 -42.40
CA VAL A 8 -26.86 -15.03 -41.03
C VAL A 8 -25.78 -13.97 -41.15
N ILE A 9 -26.16 -12.70 -41.00
CA ILE A 9 -25.18 -11.60 -40.93
C ILE A 9 -24.36 -11.81 -39.65
N PRO A 10 -23.05 -12.08 -39.73
CA PRO A 10 -22.25 -12.22 -38.53
C PRO A 10 -22.20 -10.87 -37.83
N THR A 11 -22.83 -10.78 -36.66
CA THR A 11 -22.69 -9.63 -35.77
C THR A 11 -21.20 -9.45 -35.49
N ALA A 12 -20.63 -8.31 -35.89
CA ALA A 12 -19.21 -8.04 -35.69
C ALA A 12 -18.82 -8.28 -34.22
N PRO A 13 -17.71 -8.98 -33.93
CA PRO A 13 -17.27 -9.18 -32.57
C PRO A 13 -17.02 -7.81 -31.96
N ARG A 14 -17.80 -7.46 -30.92
CA ARG A 14 -17.52 -6.26 -30.12
C ARG A 14 -16.17 -6.48 -29.45
N GLY A 15 -15.11 -5.92 -30.02
CA GLY A 15 -13.78 -5.90 -29.43
C GLY A 15 -13.84 -5.22 -28.08
N ARG A 16 -13.92 -6.02 -27.01
CA ARG A 16 -13.99 -5.48 -25.65
C ARG A 16 -12.62 -4.93 -25.30
N LYS A 17 -12.49 -3.60 -25.35
CA LYS A 17 -11.25 -2.91 -24.98
C LYS A 17 -10.94 -3.23 -23.52
N LYS A 18 -9.71 -3.68 -23.25
CA LYS A 18 -9.25 -4.00 -21.90
C LYS A 18 -9.28 -2.73 -21.03
N PRO A 19 -9.82 -2.77 -19.79
CA PRO A 19 -10.07 -1.58 -18.99
C PRO A 19 -8.80 -1.08 -18.29
N TRP A 20 -7.85 -0.54 -19.06
CA TRP A 20 -6.57 -0.02 -18.55
C TRP A 20 -6.73 1.04 -17.46
N PHE A 21 -7.73 1.92 -17.58
CA PHE A 21 -8.04 2.90 -16.55
C PHE A 21 -8.41 2.24 -15.21
N ALA A 22 -9.20 1.16 -15.22
CA ALA A 22 -9.58 0.46 -14.01
C ALA A 22 -8.36 -0.20 -13.33
N TYR A 23 -7.43 -0.76 -14.12
CA TYR A 23 -6.18 -1.29 -13.58
C TYR A 23 -5.28 -0.20 -12.97
N ALA A 24 -5.21 0.97 -13.60
CA ALA A 24 -4.44 2.10 -13.06
C ALA A 24 -5.03 2.58 -11.72
N VAL A 25 -6.35 2.71 -11.63
CA VAL A 25 -7.03 3.08 -10.38
C VAL A 25 -6.80 2.01 -9.31
N LEU A 26 -6.92 0.72 -9.65
CA LEU A 26 -6.65 -0.38 -8.72
C LEU A 26 -5.22 -0.32 -8.17
N ALA A 27 -4.23 -0.13 -9.04
CA ALA A 27 -2.83 0.00 -8.62
C ALA A 27 -2.63 1.19 -7.68
N LEU A 28 -3.25 2.34 -7.99
CA LEU A 28 -3.17 3.53 -7.14
C LEU A 28 -3.79 3.30 -5.75
N VAL A 29 -4.94 2.62 -5.68
CA VAL A 29 -5.56 2.27 -4.39
C VAL A 29 -4.67 1.35 -3.57
N LEU A 30 -4.06 0.33 -4.20
CA LEU A 30 -3.14 -0.57 -3.51
C LEU A 30 -1.90 0.15 -2.98
N VAL A 31 -1.31 1.06 -3.76
CA VAL A 31 -0.16 1.86 -3.33
C VAL A 31 -0.53 2.77 -2.17
N ALA A 32 -1.65 3.51 -2.27
CA ALA A 32 -2.10 4.40 -1.21
C ALA A 32 -2.41 3.63 0.08
N GLY A 33 -3.12 2.50 0.00
CA GLY A 33 -3.40 1.63 1.14
C GLY A 33 -2.11 1.08 1.77
N GLY A 34 -1.15 0.64 0.95
CA GLY A 34 0.15 0.17 1.41
C GLY A 34 0.94 1.25 2.15
N VAL A 35 0.95 2.48 1.65
CA VAL A 35 1.62 3.62 2.32
C VAL A 35 0.98 3.93 3.67
N VAL A 36 -0.36 3.94 3.74
CA VAL A 36 -1.08 4.19 5.01
C VAL A 36 -0.72 3.11 6.03
N VAL A 37 -0.82 1.82 5.65
CA VAL A 37 -0.48 0.71 6.53
C VAL A 37 0.98 0.79 6.99
N ALA A 38 1.91 1.03 6.06
CA ALA A 38 3.33 1.18 6.40
C ALA A 38 3.57 2.32 7.39
N LYS A 39 2.97 3.49 7.17
CA LYS A 39 3.07 4.64 8.08
C LYS A 39 2.51 4.36 9.47
N PHE A 40 1.36 3.67 9.55
CA PHE A 40 0.77 3.26 10.83
C PHE A 40 1.63 2.23 11.56
N LEU A 41 2.16 1.23 10.84
CA LEU A 41 3.07 0.24 11.43
C LEU A 41 4.37 0.88 11.91
N SER A 42 5.00 1.74 11.11
CA SER A 42 6.21 2.49 11.53
C SER A 42 5.95 3.34 12.76
N SER A 43 4.83 4.06 12.80
CA SER A 43 4.46 4.89 13.96
C SER A 43 4.27 4.08 15.24
N ALA A 44 3.86 2.82 15.14
CA ALA A 44 3.72 1.92 16.28
C ALA A 44 5.07 1.32 16.74
N LEU A 45 6.03 1.18 15.82
CA LEU A 45 7.38 0.64 16.12
C LEU A 45 8.32 1.71 16.69
N ASP A 46 8.16 2.98 16.32
CA ASP A 46 8.93 4.11 16.87
C ASP A 46 8.60 4.45 18.34
N TYR A 47 7.71 3.69 18.98
CA TYR A 47 7.34 3.87 20.40
C TYR A 47 8.24 3.06 21.37
N TYR A 48 9.13 2.22 20.84
CA TYR A 48 10.10 1.41 21.60
C TYR A 48 11.52 1.63 21.08
N CYS A 49 12.09 2.82 21.31
CA CYS A 49 13.53 3.04 21.16
C CYS A 49 14.25 2.56 22.42
N ASN A 50 15.27 1.72 22.28
CA ASN A 50 16.21 1.43 23.37
C ASN A 50 17.24 2.57 23.51
N VAL A 51 17.94 2.64 24.67
CA VAL A 51 18.87 3.75 25.01
C VAL A 51 20.01 3.90 23.99
N ASP A 52 20.43 2.80 23.39
CA ASP A 52 21.53 2.66 22.43
C ASP A 52 21.14 3.01 20.98
N GLU A 53 19.85 3.14 20.69
CA GLU A 53 19.33 3.49 19.34
C GLU A 53 19.02 4.98 19.17
N ILE A 54 19.14 5.78 20.25
CA ILE A 54 18.96 7.23 20.25
C ILE A 54 20.06 7.88 19.38
N GLY A 55 19.67 8.64 18.36
CA GLY A 55 20.58 9.37 17.47
C GLY A 55 21.25 8.56 16.34
N VAL A 56 20.96 7.25 16.23
CA VAL A 56 21.52 6.37 15.16
C VAL A 56 20.47 6.00 14.11
N LYS A 57 19.18 6.01 14.47
CA LYS A 57 18.08 5.54 13.62
C LYS A 57 17.02 6.63 13.45
N ASP A 58 16.59 6.86 12.21
CA ASP A 58 15.51 7.80 11.87
C ASP A 58 14.23 7.42 12.65
N GLY A 59 13.80 8.30 13.56
CA GLY A 59 12.64 8.10 14.45
C GLY A 59 12.95 8.24 15.95
N CYS A 60 14.19 7.98 16.36
CA CYS A 60 14.69 8.10 17.75
C CYS A 60 15.52 9.38 17.93
N ASP A 61 14.89 10.54 17.76
CA ASP A 61 15.52 11.87 17.80
C ASP A 61 15.56 12.47 19.22
N GLU A 62 16.65 13.15 19.57
CA GLU A 62 16.81 13.86 20.85
C GLU A 62 15.88 15.08 20.89
N GLY A 63 14.77 14.99 21.63
CA GLY A 63 13.80 16.09 21.77
C GLY A 63 12.33 15.69 21.83
N ARG A 64 12.01 14.39 21.75
CA ARG A 64 10.64 13.86 21.93
C ARG A 64 10.46 13.33 23.36
N ASN A 65 9.20 13.21 23.80
CA ASN A 65 8.90 12.51 25.06
C ASN A 65 9.06 11.00 24.85
N ILE A 66 10.16 10.41 25.33
CA ILE A 66 10.49 8.98 25.17
C ILE A 66 10.63 8.34 26.55
N ARG A 67 10.17 7.08 26.72
CA ARG A 67 10.41 6.29 27.94
C ARG A 67 11.56 5.35 27.70
N ILE A 68 12.62 5.53 28.49
CA ILE A 68 13.88 4.81 28.36
C ILE A 68 13.93 3.73 29.45
N GLN A 69 14.15 2.48 29.06
CA GLN A 69 14.38 1.35 29.98
C GLN A 69 15.86 0.97 29.93
N GLY A 70 16.54 1.03 31.07
CA GLY A 70 17.95 0.68 31.18
C GLY A 70 18.35 0.49 32.64
N THR A 71 19.42 -0.25 32.87
CA THR A 71 20.02 -0.41 34.20
C THR A 71 20.94 0.78 34.49
N VAL A 72 20.83 1.37 35.67
CA VAL A 72 21.72 2.46 36.11
C VAL A 72 22.98 1.83 36.70
N GLU A 73 24.13 2.16 36.13
CA GLU A 73 25.43 1.79 36.70
C GLU A 73 25.80 2.77 37.82
N GLN A 74 26.36 2.27 38.91
CA GLN A 74 26.64 3.06 40.10
C GLN A 74 27.92 3.89 39.91
N GLY A 75 27.80 5.21 40.05
CA GLY A 75 28.90 6.17 40.13
C GLY A 75 28.85 6.93 41.44
#